data_AF-A0A367WTT3-F1
#
_entry.id   AF-A0A367WTT3-F1
#
_cell.length_a   1.000
_cell.length_b   1.000
_cell.length_c   1.000
_cell.angle_alpha   90.00
_cell.angle_beta   90.00
_cell.angle_gamma   90.00
#
_symmetry.space_group_name_H-M   'P 1'
#
loop_
_entity.id
_entity.type
_entity.pdbx_description
1 polymer ?
#
loop_
_entity_poly.entity_id
_entity_poly.type
_entity_poly.pdbx_seq_one_letter_code
_entity_poly.pdbx_strand_id
1 'polypeptide(L)'
;MSDAKLSSQSAPEIPAGDANDPARDFAGSPAKQRRTKGRDKKDMAQQGPKKPRRVTRDYLMNYATWYLERFTASRARLEKLMRGKIRLSIAEYGTDPQEAEDWMKSVLNACEKAGFINDEAYALGRARSMMRKGKALRVIGADLNARGISSHLVDDTIVTLRSEADDAARNNMRGTDPNRAAAAAYARRRRLGPFRRPDQRDEKRDKDLAALARQGFSYDIALRIIDADADELEDLLQIIDGL
;
A
#
# COMPACT_ATOMS: atom_id res chain seq x y z
N MET A 1 69.17 20.20 18.46
CA MET A 1 69.85 20.37 19.74
C MET A 1 68.77 20.29 20.81
N SER A 2 68.66 19.34 21.73
CA SER A 2 69.34 18.09 22.06
C SER A 2 68.35 17.41 23.02
N ASP A 3 67.95 16.17 22.76
CA ASP A 3 68.24 14.99 23.61
C ASP A 3 68.15 15.21 25.14
N ALA A 4 67.26 14.46 25.79
CA ALA A 4 67.60 13.67 26.99
C ALA A 4 66.50 12.63 27.32
N LYS A 5 66.92 11.37 27.34
CA LYS A 5 66.23 10.13 27.75
C LYS A 5 66.16 9.97 29.28
N LEU A 6 65.27 9.11 29.78
CA LEU A 6 65.51 7.90 30.63
C LEU A 6 64.13 7.31 31.01
N SER A 7 63.71 6.10 30.54
CA SER A 7 63.92 4.76 31.13
C SER A 7 63.46 4.66 32.61
N SER A 8 62.61 3.72 33.06
CA SER A 8 62.81 2.27 32.91
C SER A 8 61.67 1.39 33.52
N GLN A 9 61.57 0.15 33.00
CA GLN A 9 61.19 -1.14 33.66
C GLN A 9 59.70 -1.47 33.89
N SER A 10 59.22 -2.72 33.85
CA SER A 10 59.62 -4.03 33.28
C SER A 10 58.45 -4.99 33.55
N ALA A 11 58.17 -5.95 32.65
CA ALA A 11 57.28 -7.10 32.92
C ALA A 11 58.00 -8.16 33.78
N PRO A 12 57.27 -9.12 34.40
CA PRO A 12 57.34 -10.48 33.84
C PRO A 12 56.10 -11.40 34.04
N GLU A 13 55.99 -12.34 33.09
CA GLU A 13 55.71 -13.80 33.16
C GLU A 13 54.48 -14.45 33.85
N ILE A 14 54.04 -15.53 33.17
CA ILE A 14 52.94 -16.47 33.41
C ILE A 14 53.50 -17.77 34.07
N PRO A 15 52.69 -18.54 34.81
CA PRO A 15 52.59 -20.00 34.60
C PRO A 15 51.12 -20.47 34.50
N ALA A 16 50.68 -21.25 33.50
CA ALA A 16 50.74 -22.73 33.34
C ALA A 16 50.18 -23.50 34.57
N GLY A 17 48.93 -23.99 34.53
CA GLY A 17 48.55 -25.43 34.33
C GLY A 17 48.56 -26.20 35.67
N ASP A 18 47.68 -27.11 36.07
CA ASP A 18 46.71 -27.99 35.40
C ASP A 18 45.87 -28.74 36.49
N ALA A 19 44.80 -29.42 36.05
CA ALA A 19 44.16 -30.61 36.60
C ALA A 19 43.27 -30.55 37.86
N ASN A 20 41.94 -30.68 37.65
CA ASN A 20 41.26 -31.93 38.02
C ASN A 20 39.89 -32.08 37.31
N ASP A 21 39.80 -33.09 36.45
CA ASP A 21 38.61 -33.61 35.76
C ASP A 21 38.36 -35.03 36.33
N PRO A 22 37.11 -35.54 36.43
CA PRO A 22 36.73 -36.52 35.41
C PRO A 22 35.22 -36.55 35.05
N ALA A 23 34.94 -36.37 33.75
CA ALA A 23 34.25 -37.34 32.86
C ALA A 23 33.01 -38.05 33.44
N ARG A 24 31.79 -38.00 32.86
CA ARG A 24 31.39 -38.38 31.47
C ARG A 24 29.83 -38.46 31.50
N ASP A 25 29.02 -38.11 30.50
CA ASP A 25 28.93 -38.77 29.19
C ASP A 25 28.08 -37.97 28.15
N PHE A 26 28.68 -37.82 26.96
CA PHE A 26 28.16 -38.01 25.59
C PHE A 26 26.86 -37.37 25.07
N ALA A 27 27.01 -36.47 24.08
CA ALA A 27 26.79 -36.71 22.63
C ALA A 27 26.47 -35.37 21.92
N GLY A 28 27.07 -34.92 20.82
CA GLY A 28 28.11 -35.46 19.95
C GLY A 28 28.48 -34.43 18.86
N SER A 29 29.70 -34.60 18.34
CA SER A 29 30.27 -34.21 17.03
C SER A 29 30.24 -32.77 16.49
N PRO A 30 31.37 -32.33 15.87
CA PRO A 30 31.65 -30.93 15.56
C PRO A 30 30.89 -30.43 14.31
N ALA A 31 30.53 -29.16 14.36
CA ALA A 31 29.98 -28.41 13.24
C ALA A 31 30.90 -28.54 12.00
N LYS A 32 30.45 -29.29 10.99
CA LYS A 32 30.99 -29.22 9.64
C LYS A 32 30.95 -27.75 9.21
N GLN A 33 32.13 -27.16 9.02
CA GLN A 33 32.29 -25.95 8.21
C GLN A 33 31.63 -26.23 6.86
N ARG A 34 30.40 -25.73 6.66
CA ARG A 34 29.76 -25.72 5.35
C ARG A 34 30.59 -24.74 4.52
N ARG A 35 31.53 -25.27 3.74
CA ARG A 35 32.10 -24.56 2.59
C ARG A 35 30.90 -24.11 1.77
N THR A 36 30.60 -22.82 1.82
CA THR A 36 29.67 -22.19 0.89
C THR A 36 30.33 -22.35 -0.48
N LYS A 37 29.94 -23.40 -1.20
CA LYS A 37 30.30 -23.58 -2.61
C LYS A 37 29.88 -22.28 -3.28
N GLY A 38 30.87 -21.46 -3.64
CA GLY A 38 30.67 -20.21 -4.35
C GLY A 38 29.79 -20.54 -5.53
N ARG A 39 28.55 -20.05 -5.49
CA ARG A 39 27.64 -20.15 -6.62
C ARG A 39 28.29 -19.26 -7.68
N ASP A 40 28.86 -19.90 -8.70
CA ASP A 40 29.61 -19.24 -9.75
C ASP A 40 28.83 -18.02 -10.25
N LYS A 41 29.39 -16.83 -10.06
CA LYS A 41 28.86 -15.55 -10.58
C LYS A 41 28.78 -15.53 -12.11
N LYS A 42 29.17 -16.62 -12.79
CA LYS A 42 29.24 -16.78 -14.23
C LYS A 42 27.89 -17.16 -14.87
N ASP A 43 26.91 -17.63 -14.10
CA ASP A 43 25.56 -17.96 -14.60
C ASP A 43 24.58 -16.77 -14.61
N MET A 44 25.02 -15.58 -14.20
CA MET A 44 24.25 -14.33 -14.38
C MET A 44 24.53 -13.65 -15.73
N ALA A 45 24.94 -14.45 -16.72
CA ALA A 45 25.04 -14.01 -18.10
C ALA A 45 23.64 -13.65 -18.62
N GLN A 46 23.33 -12.35 -18.59
CA GLN A 46 22.41 -11.62 -19.47
C GLN A 46 21.34 -12.48 -20.13
N GLN A 47 20.30 -12.86 -19.37
CA GLN A 47 19.02 -13.14 -20.01
C GLN A 47 18.55 -11.82 -20.62
N GLY A 48 18.75 -11.66 -21.93
CA GLY A 48 18.12 -10.60 -22.70
C GLY A 48 16.62 -10.56 -22.43
N PRO A 49 15.93 -9.43 -22.69
CA PRO A 49 14.51 -9.30 -22.39
C PRO A 49 13.75 -10.50 -22.95
N LYS A 50 13.10 -11.27 -22.06
CA LYS A 50 12.34 -12.46 -22.45
C LYS A 50 11.32 -12.05 -23.51
N LYS A 51 11.36 -12.70 -24.67
CA LYS A 51 10.41 -12.45 -25.76
C LYS A 51 8.97 -12.48 -25.22
N PRO A 52 8.11 -11.52 -25.60
CA PRO A 52 6.70 -11.56 -25.23
C PRO A 52 6.09 -12.90 -25.61
N ARG A 53 5.04 -13.34 -24.90
CA ARG A 53 4.29 -14.53 -25.33
C ARG A 53 3.30 -14.14 -26.42
N ARG A 54 3.08 -15.05 -27.37
CA ARG A 54 1.98 -14.89 -28.35
C ARG A 54 0.65 -14.89 -27.59
N VAL A 55 -0.15 -13.86 -27.85
CA VAL A 55 -1.48 -13.73 -27.26
C VAL A 55 -2.44 -14.67 -27.98
N THR A 56 -3.21 -15.40 -27.17
CA THR A 56 -4.37 -16.20 -27.56
C THR A 56 -5.48 -15.95 -26.53
N ARG A 57 -6.71 -16.37 -26.80
CA ARG A 57 -7.80 -16.30 -25.82
C ARG A 57 -7.44 -16.98 -24.51
N ASP A 58 -6.90 -18.20 -24.57
CA ASP A 58 -6.52 -18.97 -23.38
C ASP A 58 -5.37 -18.32 -22.61
N TYR A 59 -4.43 -17.70 -23.32
CA TYR A 59 -3.38 -16.92 -22.68
C TYR A 59 -3.96 -15.74 -21.88
N LEU A 60 -4.90 -14.99 -22.46
CA LEU A 60 -5.55 -13.87 -21.78
C LEU A 60 -6.41 -14.35 -20.60
N MET A 61 -7.10 -15.47 -20.74
CA MET A 61 -7.89 -16.07 -19.66
C MET A 61 -6.99 -16.50 -18.49
N ASN A 62 -5.91 -17.23 -18.77
CA ASN A 62 -4.94 -17.64 -17.74
C ASN A 62 -4.30 -16.42 -17.05
N TYR A 63 -4.00 -15.37 -17.82
CA TYR A 63 -3.50 -14.11 -17.26
C TYR A 63 -4.54 -13.43 -16.36
N ALA A 64 -5.81 -13.39 -16.78
CA ALA A 64 -6.91 -12.83 -16.02
C ALA A 64 -7.07 -13.53 -14.67
N THR A 65 -7.17 -14.87 -14.69
CA THR A 65 -7.32 -15.70 -13.50
C THR A 65 -6.14 -15.50 -12.56
N TRP A 66 -4.91 -15.62 -13.05
CA TRP A 66 -3.71 -15.40 -12.25
C TRP A 66 -3.69 -14.01 -11.60
N TYR A 67 -4.14 -12.97 -12.32
CA TYR A 67 -4.14 -11.60 -11.81
C TYR A 67 -5.24 -11.40 -10.74
N LEU A 68 -6.47 -11.85 -11.01
CA LEU A 68 -7.64 -11.66 -10.15
C LEU A 68 -7.58 -12.51 -8.87
N GLU A 69 -6.86 -13.64 -8.88
CA GLU A 69 -6.54 -14.40 -7.66
C GLU A 69 -5.77 -13.58 -6.61
N ARG A 70 -4.99 -12.59 -7.05
CA ARG A 70 -4.03 -11.86 -6.20
C ARG A 70 -4.45 -10.42 -5.94
N PHE A 71 -5.15 -9.82 -6.89
CA PHE A 71 -5.46 -8.41 -6.88
C PHE A 71 -6.93 -8.17 -7.20
N THR A 72 -7.56 -7.31 -6.40
CA THR A 72 -8.84 -6.71 -6.77
C THR A 72 -8.60 -5.66 -7.86
N ALA A 73 -9.41 -5.67 -8.90
CA ALA A 73 -9.28 -4.74 -10.02
C ALA A 73 -10.62 -4.43 -10.68
N SER A 74 -10.71 -3.21 -11.21
CA SER A 74 -11.80 -2.85 -12.11
C SER A 74 -11.63 -3.51 -13.46
N ARG A 75 -12.73 -3.61 -14.20
CA ARG A 75 -12.76 -4.06 -15.60
C ARG A 75 -11.75 -3.28 -16.45
N ALA A 76 -11.81 -1.95 -16.38
CA ALA A 76 -10.94 -1.07 -17.15
C ALA A 76 -9.45 -1.26 -16.82
N ARG A 77 -9.13 -1.59 -15.57
CA ARG A 77 -7.75 -1.89 -15.17
C ARG A 77 -7.26 -3.18 -15.84
N LEU A 78 -8.06 -4.24 -15.80
CA LEU A 78 -7.70 -5.51 -16.43
C LEU A 78 -7.60 -5.37 -17.94
N GLU A 79 -8.52 -4.65 -18.56
CA GLU A 79 -8.48 -4.32 -19.99
C GLU A 79 -7.18 -3.60 -20.36
N LYS A 80 -6.79 -2.55 -19.62
CA LYS A 80 -5.52 -1.83 -19.86
C LYS A 80 -4.31 -2.74 -19.78
N LEU A 81 -4.30 -3.70 -18.85
CA LEU A 81 -3.22 -4.67 -18.72
C LEU A 81 -3.18 -5.64 -19.91
N MET A 82 -4.34 -6.15 -20.33
CA MET A 82 -4.46 -7.04 -21.49
C MET A 82 -4.07 -6.34 -22.80
N ARG A 83 -4.51 -5.10 -23.03
CA ARG A 83 -4.07 -4.27 -24.16
C ARG A 83 -2.56 -4.12 -24.23
N GLY A 84 -1.90 -3.99 -23.08
CA GLY A 84 -0.44 -3.99 -22.99
C GLY A 84 0.20 -5.30 -23.48
N LYS A 85 -0.42 -6.45 -23.20
CA LYS A 85 0.04 -7.76 -23.71
C LYS A 85 -0.22 -7.93 -25.20
N ILE A 86 -1.41 -7.53 -25.65
CA ILE A 86 -1.82 -7.56 -27.06
C ILE A 86 -0.83 -6.75 -27.90
N ARG A 87 -0.53 -5.51 -27.51
CA ARG A 87 0.42 -4.65 -28.22
C ARG A 87 1.80 -5.30 -28.38
N LEU A 88 2.31 -5.95 -27.33
CA LEU A 88 3.60 -6.65 -27.39
C LEU A 88 3.56 -7.88 -28.31
N SER A 89 2.44 -8.61 -28.33
CA SER A 89 2.26 -9.76 -29.21
C SER A 89 2.13 -9.36 -30.68
N ILE A 90 1.42 -8.27 -30.98
CA ILE A 90 1.31 -7.72 -32.34
C ILE A 90 2.71 -7.37 -32.86
N ALA A 91 3.51 -6.67 -32.06
CA ALA A 91 4.85 -6.24 -32.47
C ALA A 91 5.83 -7.40 -32.73
N GLU A 92 5.76 -8.48 -31.96
CA GLU A 92 6.68 -9.62 -32.11
C GLU A 92 6.18 -10.68 -33.10
N TYR A 93 4.86 -10.92 -33.18
CA TYR A 93 4.28 -12.07 -33.88
C TYR A 93 3.27 -11.72 -34.98
N GLY A 94 2.98 -10.43 -35.20
CA GLY A 94 1.98 -10.02 -36.20
C GLY A 94 0.58 -10.57 -35.92
N THR A 95 0.22 -10.71 -34.64
CA THR A 95 -1.14 -11.13 -34.24
C THR A 95 -2.17 -10.17 -34.83
N ASP A 96 -3.29 -10.67 -35.34
CA ASP A 96 -4.37 -9.80 -35.83
C ASP A 96 -4.93 -8.94 -34.69
N PRO A 97 -4.91 -7.59 -34.83
CA PRO A 97 -5.42 -6.71 -33.78
C PRO A 97 -6.89 -6.95 -33.46
N GLN A 98 -7.73 -7.20 -34.48
CA GLN A 98 -9.17 -7.34 -34.28
C GLN A 98 -9.51 -8.63 -33.52
N GLU A 99 -8.93 -9.75 -33.95
CA GLU A 99 -9.08 -11.03 -33.27
C GLU A 99 -8.60 -10.97 -31.80
N ALA A 100 -7.46 -10.32 -31.55
CA ALA A 100 -6.93 -10.16 -30.20
C ALA A 100 -7.84 -9.32 -29.28
N GLU A 101 -8.46 -8.27 -29.82
CA GLU A 101 -9.45 -7.45 -29.11
C GLU A 101 -10.73 -8.25 -28.78
N ASP A 102 -11.19 -9.08 -29.71
CA ASP A 102 -12.39 -9.90 -29.50
C ASP A 102 -12.15 -11.01 -28.47
N TRP A 103 -10.96 -11.61 -28.46
CA TRP A 103 -10.54 -12.50 -27.37
C TRP A 103 -10.54 -11.79 -26.02
N MET A 104 -9.99 -10.58 -25.94
CA MET A 104 -9.97 -9.79 -24.70
C MET A 104 -11.38 -9.49 -24.20
N LYS A 105 -12.28 -9.00 -25.07
CA LYS A 105 -13.68 -8.74 -24.72
C LYS A 105 -14.38 -10.02 -24.24
N SER A 106 -14.15 -11.14 -24.92
CA SER A 106 -14.69 -12.46 -24.53
C SER A 106 -14.24 -12.85 -23.12
N VAL A 107 -12.96 -12.67 -22.81
CA VAL A 107 -12.39 -12.99 -21.48
C VAL A 107 -12.95 -12.05 -20.41
N LEU A 108 -12.98 -10.73 -20.65
CA LEU A 108 -13.52 -9.76 -19.69
C LEU A 108 -14.99 -10.07 -19.36
N ASN A 109 -15.81 -10.35 -20.37
CA ASN A 109 -17.20 -10.75 -20.19
C ASN A 109 -17.35 -12.06 -19.42
N ALA A 110 -16.46 -13.04 -19.65
CA ALA A 110 -16.47 -14.29 -18.90
C ALA A 110 -16.13 -14.07 -17.43
N CYS A 111 -15.11 -13.24 -17.13
CA CYS A 111 -14.72 -12.91 -15.76
C CYS A 111 -15.82 -12.15 -15.01
N GLU A 112 -16.51 -11.23 -15.68
CA GLU A 112 -17.63 -10.47 -15.12
C GLU A 112 -18.85 -11.36 -14.84
N LYS A 113 -19.26 -12.20 -15.80
CA LYS A 113 -20.35 -13.18 -15.61
C LYS A 113 -20.08 -14.18 -14.50
N ALA A 114 -18.82 -14.56 -14.32
CA ALA A 114 -18.39 -15.44 -13.24
C ALA A 114 -18.23 -14.72 -11.88
N GLY A 115 -18.43 -13.39 -11.82
CA GLY A 115 -18.35 -12.60 -10.59
C GLY A 115 -16.93 -12.26 -10.15
N PHE A 116 -15.90 -12.58 -10.93
CA PHE A 116 -14.51 -12.19 -10.61
C PHE A 116 -14.24 -10.70 -10.82
N ILE A 117 -15.03 -10.06 -11.69
CA ILE A 117 -15.02 -8.61 -11.88
C ILE A 117 -16.38 -8.09 -11.43
N ASN A 118 -16.35 -7.18 -10.46
CA ASN A 118 -17.51 -6.45 -10.00
C ASN A 118 -17.05 -5.01 -9.71
N ASP A 119 -17.31 -4.10 -10.65
CA ASP A 119 -16.86 -2.71 -10.54
C ASP A 119 -17.55 -1.97 -9.39
N GLU A 120 -18.79 -2.33 -9.05
CA GLU A 120 -19.55 -1.74 -7.93
C GLU A 120 -18.92 -2.11 -6.58
N ALA A 121 -18.74 -3.41 -6.34
CA ALA A 121 -18.09 -3.90 -5.13
C ALA A 121 -16.64 -3.39 -5.03
N TYR A 122 -15.94 -3.30 -6.17
CA TYR A 122 -14.61 -2.74 -6.23
C TYR A 122 -14.60 -1.25 -5.84
N ALA A 123 -15.50 -0.45 -6.42
CA ALA A 123 -15.58 0.99 -6.17
C ALA A 123 -15.88 1.26 -4.70
N LEU A 124 -16.90 0.60 -4.15
CA LEU A 124 -17.31 0.78 -2.75
C LEU A 124 -16.23 0.35 -1.76
N GLY A 125 -15.67 -0.86 -1.91
CA GLY A 125 -14.62 -1.36 -1.02
C GLY A 125 -13.37 -0.47 -1.05
N ARG A 126 -13.03 0.06 -2.22
CA ARG A 126 -11.93 1.00 -2.38
C ARG A 126 -12.22 2.36 -1.77
N ALA A 127 -13.43 2.88 -1.98
CA ALA A 127 -13.87 4.17 -1.47
C ALA A 127 -13.86 4.19 0.07
N ARG A 128 -14.43 3.16 0.72
CA ARG A 128 -14.35 2.95 2.19
C ARG A 128 -12.91 2.94 2.68
N SER A 129 -12.02 2.18 2.02
CA SER A 129 -10.60 2.13 2.38
C SER A 129 -9.91 3.50 2.29
N MET A 130 -10.24 4.30 1.28
CA MET A 130 -9.69 5.65 1.12
C MET A 130 -10.24 6.63 2.14
N MET A 131 -11.54 6.51 2.46
CA MET A 131 -12.20 7.33 3.46
C MET A 131 -11.60 7.11 4.85
N ARG A 132 -11.41 5.84 5.25
CA ARG A 132 -10.68 5.48 6.49
C ARG A 132 -9.23 5.98 6.54
N LYS A 133 -8.58 6.12 5.38
CA LYS A 133 -7.24 6.74 5.27
C LYS A 133 -7.28 8.27 5.37
N GLY A 134 -8.47 8.85 5.43
CA GLY A 134 -8.71 10.29 5.51
C GLY A 134 -8.51 11.01 4.17
N LYS A 135 -9.15 10.49 3.13
CA LYS A 135 -9.26 11.15 1.82
C LYS A 135 -10.63 11.80 1.68
N ALA A 136 -10.67 13.01 1.11
CA ALA A 136 -11.93 13.68 0.82
C ALA A 136 -12.71 12.95 -0.29
N LEU A 137 -14.04 13.03 -0.25
CA LEU A 137 -14.95 12.40 -1.23
C LEU A 137 -14.59 12.79 -2.68
N ARG A 138 -14.22 14.05 -2.94
CA ARG A 138 -13.78 14.48 -4.28
C ARG A 138 -12.51 13.76 -4.76
N VAL A 139 -11.58 13.47 -3.85
CA VAL A 139 -10.34 12.75 -4.17
C VAL A 139 -10.62 11.26 -4.39
N ILE A 140 -11.58 10.71 -3.65
CA ILE A 140 -12.07 9.35 -3.86
C ILE A 140 -12.70 9.23 -5.24
N GLY A 141 -13.63 10.12 -5.60
CA GLY A 141 -14.25 10.13 -6.93
C GLY A 141 -13.23 10.28 -8.06
N ALA A 142 -12.25 11.17 -7.91
CA ALA A 142 -11.16 11.31 -8.89
C ALA A 142 -10.31 10.03 -9.03
N ASP A 143 -9.99 9.34 -7.93
CA ASP A 143 -9.24 8.07 -7.97
C ASP A 143 -10.04 6.94 -8.62
N LEU A 144 -11.36 6.87 -8.37
CA LEU A 144 -12.25 5.90 -9.03
C LEU A 144 -12.35 6.16 -10.54
N ASN A 145 -12.55 7.42 -10.95
CA ASN A 145 -12.54 7.81 -12.36
C ASN A 145 -11.21 7.45 -13.04
N ALA A 146 -10.07 7.72 -12.39
CA ALA A 146 -8.75 7.36 -12.91
C ALA A 146 -8.54 5.84 -13.06
N ARG A 147 -9.39 5.02 -12.42
CA ARG A 147 -9.42 3.55 -12.52
C ARG A 147 -10.42 3.04 -13.54
N GLY A 148 -11.09 3.95 -14.26
CA GLY A 148 -12.06 3.63 -15.29
C GLY A 148 -13.40 3.14 -14.73
N ILE A 149 -13.75 3.52 -13.50
CA ILE A 149 -15.12 3.36 -12.99
C ILE A 149 -16.01 4.40 -13.69
N SER A 150 -17.20 3.99 -14.12
CA SER A 150 -18.14 4.88 -14.81
C SER A 150 -18.62 6.00 -13.88
N SER A 151 -18.92 7.17 -14.44
CA SER A 151 -19.33 8.33 -13.64
C SER A 151 -20.59 8.06 -12.81
N HIS A 152 -21.59 7.37 -13.37
CA HIS A 152 -22.78 6.93 -12.62
C HIS A 152 -22.41 6.09 -11.40
N LEU A 153 -21.52 5.11 -11.57
CA LEU A 153 -21.13 4.23 -10.48
C LEU A 153 -20.26 4.96 -9.44
N VAL A 154 -19.47 5.96 -9.86
CA VAL A 154 -18.80 6.86 -8.93
C VAL A 154 -19.81 7.64 -8.11
N ASP A 155 -20.82 8.22 -8.75
CA ASP A 155 -21.86 9.00 -8.07
C ASP A 155 -22.64 8.12 -7.07
N ASP A 156 -23.06 6.93 -7.49
CA ASP A 156 -23.71 5.93 -6.61
C ASP A 156 -22.81 5.60 -5.40
N THR A 157 -21.53 5.33 -5.64
CA THR A 157 -20.57 5.02 -4.58
C THR A 157 -20.46 6.17 -3.57
N ILE A 158 -20.48 7.42 -4.03
CA ILE A 158 -20.44 8.59 -3.15
C ILE A 158 -21.75 8.75 -2.37
N VAL A 159 -22.90 8.48 -2.99
CA VAL A 159 -24.20 8.47 -2.30
C VAL A 159 -24.23 7.38 -1.21
N THR A 160 -23.80 6.17 -1.54
CA THR A 160 -23.70 5.06 -0.58
C THR A 160 -22.78 5.41 0.58
N LEU A 161 -21.59 5.97 0.32
CA LEU A 161 -20.68 6.40 1.40
C LEU A 161 -21.31 7.46 2.32
N ARG A 162 -22.12 8.38 1.78
CA ARG A 162 -22.83 9.36 2.60
C ARG A 162 -23.87 8.69 3.47
N SER A 163 -24.67 7.79 2.89
CA SER A 163 -25.66 7.02 3.65
C SER A 163 -25.03 6.20 4.76
N GLU A 164 -23.95 5.48 4.48
CA GLU A 164 -23.24 4.67 5.48
C GLU A 164 -22.66 5.52 6.60
N ALA A 165 -22.11 6.70 6.27
CA ALA A 165 -21.61 7.63 7.27
C ALA A 165 -22.74 8.21 8.14
N ASP A 166 -23.90 8.51 7.54
CA ASP A 166 -25.09 8.95 8.26
C ASP A 166 -25.67 7.85 9.17
N ASP A 167 -25.59 6.59 8.75
CA ASP A 167 -26.05 5.45 9.55
C ASP A 167 -25.09 5.09 10.69
N ALA A 168 -23.79 5.28 10.47
CA ALA A 168 -22.76 5.13 11.50
C ALA A 168 -22.76 6.29 12.52
N ALA A 169 -23.34 7.44 12.16
CA ALA A 169 -23.42 8.59 13.04
C ALA A 169 -24.46 8.40 14.15
N ARG A 170 -24.12 8.86 15.36
CA ARG A 170 -25.10 9.01 16.45
C ARG A 170 -26.19 10.01 16.04
N ASN A 171 -27.35 9.94 16.70
CA ASN A 171 -28.52 10.77 16.37
C ASN A 171 -28.20 12.28 16.26
N ASN A 172 -27.31 12.81 17.10
CA ASN A 172 -26.90 14.22 17.10
C ASN A 172 -25.94 14.60 15.95
N MET A 173 -25.41 13.63 15.21
CA MET A 173 -24.45 13.83 14.11
C MET A 173 -24.94 13.33 12.76
N ARG A 174 -26.19 12.83 12.65
CA ARG A 174 -26.81 12.52 11.35
C ARG A 174 -26.83 13.77 10.46
N GLY A 175 -26.53 13.59 9.18
CA GLY A 175 -26.40 14.68 8.21
C GLY A 175 -25.06 15.41 8.26
N THR A 176 -24.09 14.93 9.05
CA THR A 176 -22.73 15.48 9.07
C THR A 176 -22.03 15.17 7.76
N ASP A 177 -21.40 16.18 7.14
CA ASP A 177 -20.56 15.94 5.95
C ASP A 177 -19.49 14.88 6.27
N PRO A 178 -19.48 13.72 5.57
CA PRO A 178 -18.54 12.65 5.84
C PRO A 178 -17.07 13.05 5.65
N ASN A 179 -16.81 14.14 4.92
CA ASN A 179 -15.46 14.72 4.84
C ASN A 179 -14.93 15.19 6.20
N ARG A 180 -15.78 15.63 7.15
CA ARG A 180 -15.35 16.02 8.50
C ARG A 180 -14.78 14.82 9.24
N ALA A 181 -15.49 13.70 9.18
CA ALA A 181 -15.07 12.43 9.76
C ALA A 181 -13.75 11.94 9.14
N ALA A 182 -13.64 11.97 7.81
CA ALA A 182 -12.41 11.59 7.10
C ALA A 182 -11.22 12.51 7.43
N ALA A 183 -11.45 13.82 7.57
CA ALA A 183 -10.43 14.78 7.95
C ALA A 183 -9.94 14.57 9.39
N ALA A 184 -10.85 14.30 10.33
CA ALA A 184 -10.50 13.92 11.71
C ALA A 184 -9.63 12.65 11.72
N ALA A 185 -10.00 11.62 10.96
CA ALA A 185 -9.20 10.39 10.84
C ALA A 185 -7.81 10.63 10.27
N TYR A 186 -7.67 11.52 9.27
CA TYR A 186 -6.36 11.92 8.76
C TYR A 186 -5.52 12.64 9.83
N ALA A 187 -6.13 13.61 10.53
CA ALA A 187 -5.49 14.39 11.58
C ALA A 187 -5.00 13.49 12.74
N ARG A 188 -5.84 12.56 13.21
CA ARG A 188 -5.49 11.54 14.23
C ARG A 188 -4.28 10.72 13.79
N ARG A 189 -4.35 10.14 12.59
CA ARG A 189 -3.30 9.26 12.04
C ARG A 189 -1.96 9.98 11.85
N ARG A 190 -1.99 11.27 11.49
CA ARG A 190 -0.79 12.09 11.24
C ARG A 190 -0.38 12.97 12.42
N ARG A 191 -1.08 12.90 13.55
CA ARG A 191 -0.86 13.73 14.76
C ARG A 191 -0.81 15.22 14.43
N LEU A 192 -1.84 15.69 13.72
CA LEU A 192 -2.02 17.10 13.35
C LEU A 192 -2.90 17.81 14.38
N GLY A 193 -2.74 19.13 14.52
CA GLY A 193 -3.61 20.01 15.30
C GLY A 193 -3.97 19.43 16.67
N PRO A 194 -5.22 19.01 16.92
CA PRO A 194 -5.67 18.55 18.24
C PRO A 194 -5.00 17.27 18.73
N PHE A 195 -4.37 16.51 17.83
CA PHE A 195 -3.62 15.29 18.18
C PHE A 195 -2.11 15.53 18.31
N ARG A 196 -1.66 16.78 18.11
CA ARG A 196 -0.29 17.24 18.33
C ARG A 196 -0.12 17.71 19.78
N ARG A 197 1.13 17.65 20.27
CA ARG A 197 1.49 18.23 21.57
C ARG A 197 1.15 19.73 21.61
N PRO A 198 0.55 20.24 22.70
CA PRO A 198 0.07 21.62 22.78
C PRO A 198 1.13 22.69 22.47
N ASP A 199 2.35 22.49 22.93
CA ASP A 199 3.51 23.39 22.75
C ASP A 199 3.94 23.59 21.28
N GLN A 200 3.48 22.71 20.38
CA GLN A 200 3.85 22.73 18.96
C GLN A 200 2.70 23.12 18.03
N ARG A 201 1.48 23.33 18.56
CA ARG A 201 0.29 23.51 17.72
C ARG A 201 0.37 24.78 16.90
N ASP A 202 0.65 25.91 17.55
CA ASP A 202 0.66 27.23 16.89
C ASP A 202 1.74 27.29 15.80
N GLU A 203 2.95 26.80 16.09
CA GLU A 203 4.08 26.82 15.14
C GLU A 203 3.85 25.89 13.92
N LYS A 204 3.02 24.86 14.06
CA LYS A 204 2.73 23.89 12.99
C LYS A 204 1.36 24.07 12.35
N ARG A 205 0.55 25.03 12.81
CA ARG A 205 -0.84 25.20 12.38
C ARG A 205 -0.99 25.30 10.86
N ASP A 206 -0.21 26.16 10.22
CA ASP A 206 -0.25 26.33 8.76
C ASP A 206 0.20 25.06 8.00
N LYS A 207 1.18 24.33 8.56
CA LYS A 207 1.66 23.07 8.00
C LYS A 207 0.59 21.98 8.08
N ASP A 208 -0.17 21.97 9.17
CA ASP A 208 -1.25 21.02 9.43
C ASP A 208 -2.46 21.31 8.51
N LEU A 209 -2.83 22.59 8.35
CA LEU A 209 -3.83 23.03 7.37
C LEU A 209 -3.44 22.64 5.94
N ALA A 210 -2.18 22.89 5.55
CA ALA A 210 -1.67 22.49 4.23
C ALA A 210 -1.67 20.96 4.04
N ALA A 211 -1.47 20.18 5.10
CA ALA A 211 -1.51 18.72 5.03
C ALA A 211 -2.92 18.20 4.72
N LEU A 212 -3.96 18.79 5.33
CA LEU A 212 -5.37 18.48 5.05
C LEU A 212 -5.79 18.92 3.65
N ALA A 213 -5.36 20.11 3.21
CA ALA A 213 -5.63 20.58 1.84
C ALA A 213 -5.09 19.61 0.78
N ARG A 214 -3.90 19.02 0.99
CA ARG A 214 -3.32 17.98 0.12
C ARG A 214 -4.11 16.67 0.10
N GLN A 215 -4.96 16.40 1.10
CA GLN A 215 -5.87 15.24 1.10
C GLN A 215 -7.21 15.54 0.41
N GLY A 216 -7.41 16.79 -0.01
CA GLY A 216 -8.59 17.20 -0.73
C GLY A 216 -9.63 17.93 0.10
N PHE A 217 -9.37 18.24 1.36
CA PHE A 217 -10.35 18.94 2.19
C PHE A 217 -10.43 20.43 1.84
N SER A 218 -11.61 21.03 2.03
CA SER A 218 -11.79 22.47 1.93
C SER A 218 -11.08 23.18 3.09
N TYR A 219 -10.80 24.47 2.93
CA TYR A 219 -10.20 25.26 4.00
C TYR A 219 -11.07 25.29 5.26
N ASP A 220 -12.40 25.46 5.12
CA ASP A 220 -13.34 25.44 6.25
C ASP A 220 -13.30 24.12 7.04
N ILE A 221 -13.32 22.97 6.36
CA ILE A 221 -13.19 21.68 7.04
C ILE A 221 -11.83 21.58 7.73
N ALA A 222 -10.75 21.98 7.05
CA ALA A 222 -9.42 21.92 7.64
C ALA A 222 -9.32 22.78 8.90
N LEU A 223 -9.86 24.00 8.87
CA LEU A 223 -9.90 24.92 10.00
C LEU A 223 -10.66 24.31 11.18
N ARG A 224 -11.88 23.83 10.95
CA ARG A 224 -12.71 23.20 11.99
C ARG A 224 -12.05 21.99 12.63
N ILE A 225 -11.24 21.24 11.89
CA ILE A 225 -10.55 20.06 12.43
C ILE A 225 -9.27 20.45 13.18
N ILE A 226 -8.55 21.48 12.74
CA ILE A 226 -7.30 21.90 13.38
C ILE A 226 -7.56 22.70 14.67
N ASP A 227 -8.63 23.49 14.71
CA ASP A 227 -8.95 24.35 15.83
C ASP A 227 -9.92 23.71 16.84
N ALA A 228 -10.43 22.50 16.57
CA ALA A 228 -11.30 21.75 17.50
C ALA A 228 -10.52 21.17 18.69
N ASP A 229 -11.24 20.74 19.72
CA ASP A 229 -10.65 19.92 20.78
C ASP A 229 -10.63 18.44 20.40
N ALA A 230 -9.67 17.69 20.97
CA ALA A 230 -9.52 16.27 20.68
C ALA A 230 -10.79 15.47 21.04
N ASP A 231 -11.45 15.85 22.13
CA ASP A 231 -12.69 15.22 22.61
C ASP A 231 -13.86 15.46 21.65
N GLU A 232 -13.95 16.65 21.04
CA GLU A 232 -14.98 16.97 20.03
C GLU A 232 -14.83 16.15 18.75
N LEU A 233 -13.60 15.72 18.43
CA LEU A 233 -13.32 14.90 17.26
C LEU A 233 -13.61 13.41 17.48
N GLU A 234 -13.77 12.95 18.72
CA GLU A 234 -13.97 11.53 19.02
C GLU A 234 -15.25 10.98 18.38
N ASP A 235 -16.32 11.77 18.40
CA ASP A 235 -17.58 11.37 17.77
C ASP A 235 -17.48 11.31 16.24
N LEU A 236 -16.69 12.20 15.61
CA LEU A 236 -16.40 12.13 14.17
C LEU A 236 -15.56 10.89 13.82
N LEU A 237 -14.68 10.46 14.72
CA LEU A 237 -13.84 9.29 14.52
C LEU A 237 -14.64 7.99 14.59
N GLN A 238 -15.67 7.92 15.43
CA GLN A 238 -16.55 6.77 15.51
C GLN A 238 -17.31 6.51 14.20
N ILE A 239 -17.68 7.57 13.47
CA ILE A 239 -18.29 7.44 12.12
C ILE A 239 -17.33 6.69 11.18
N ILE A 240 -16.04 7.01 11.21
CA ILE A 240 -15.02 6.37 10.37
C ILE A 240 -14.76 4.93 10.79
N ASP A 241 -14.79 4.66 12.09
CA ASP A 241 -14.57 3.30 12.62
C ASP A 241 -15.77 2.38 12.32
N GLY A 242 -16.94 2.94 12.00
CA GLY A 242 -18.14 2.22 11.53
C GLY A 242 -18.23 1.94 10.02
N LEU A 243 -17.27 2.40 9.20
CA LEU A 243 -17.23 2.28 7.72
C LEU A 243 -16.28 1.18 7.19
#